data_AF-A0A1I2RCV0-F1
#
_entry.id   AF-A0A1I2RCV0-F1
#
_cell.length_a   1.000
_cell.length_b   1.000
_cell.length_c   1.000
_cell.angle_alpha   90.00
_cell.angle_beta   90.00
_cell.angle_gamma   90.00
#
_symmetry.space_group_name_H-M   'P 1'
#
loop_
_entity.id
_entity.type
_entity.pdbx_description
1 polymer ?
#
loop_
_entity_poly.entity_id
_entity_poly.type
_entity_poly.pdbx_seq_one_letter_code
_entity_poly.pdbx_strand_id
1 'polypeptide(L)'
;MNQYQRLIDNLTKLNLNNMAESIADYRQQVNDSQISFSEALLELTDKEIAYQRQESLKRRIKRARFPIVKRLSDFNYQFQPLVNRQQIDEFATMSFLDN
;
A
#
# COMPACT_ATOMS: atom_id res chain seq x y z
N MET A 1 25.06 -19.00 10.09
CA MET A 1 24.07 -18.00 9.65
C MET A 1 23.34 -17.47 10.88
N ASN A 2 23.32 -16.15 11.11
CA ASN A 2 22.68 -15.56 12.30
C ASN A 2 21.13 -15.69 12.19
N GLN A 3 20.44 -15.87 13.32
CA GLN A 3 18.98 -15.91 13.41
C GLN A 3 18.31 -14.72 12.68
N TYR A 4 18.89 -13.52 12.78
CA TYR A 4 18.38 -12.34 12.09
C TYR A 4 18.43 -12.47 10.55
N GLN A 5 19.53 -12.99 10.01
CA GLN A 5 19.65 -13.20 8.56
C GLN A 5 18.63 -14.24 8.08
N ARG A 6 18.43 -15.31 8.84
CA ARG A 6 17.43 -16.35 8.51
C ARG A 6 16.00 -15.78 8.54
N LEU A 7 15.71 -14.85 9.43
CA LEU A 7 14.42 -14.16 9.48
C LEU A 7 14.20 -13.33 8.22
N ILE A 8 15.16 -12.49 7.82
CA ILE A 8 15.09 -11.71 6.58
C ILE A 8 14.86 -12.65 5.38
N ASP A 9 15.66 -13.71 5.27
CA ASP A 9 15.53 -14.66 4.16
C ASP A 9 14.15 -15.33 4.12
N ASN A 10 13.58 -15.66 5.28
CA ASN A 10 12.23 -16.21 5.37
C ASN A 10 11.17 -15.19 4.93
N LEU A 11 11.27 -13.94 5.39
CA LEU A 11 10.34 -12.87 5.00
C LEU A 11 10.37 -12.65 3.49
N THR A 12 11.56 -12.57 2.89
CA THR A 12 11.73 -12.44 1.45
C THR A 12 11.12 -13.62 0.68
N LYS A 13 11.33 -14.87 1.16
CA LYS A 13 10.71 -16.07 0.54
C LYS A 13 9.18 -16.07 0.62
N LEU A 14 8.62 -15.49 1.67
CA LEU A 14 7.18 -15.30 1.84
C LEU A 14 6.64 -14.10 1.03
N ASN A 15 7.49 -13.40 0.28
CA ASN A 15 7.18 -12.14 -0.41
C ASN A 15 6.77 -11.00 0.54
N LEU A 16 7.27 -11.02 1.78
CA LEU A 16 7.06 -9.97 2.79
C LEU A 16 8.23 -8.97 2.76
N ASN A 17 8.49 -8.40 1.59
CA ASN A 17 9.73 -7.66 1.32
C ASN A 17 9.78 -6.32 2.08
N ASN A 18 8.67 -5.61 2.19
CA ASN A 18 8.61 -4.34 2.92
C ASN A 18 8.80 -4.60 4.43
N MET A 19 8.22 -5.68 4.94
CA MET A 19 8.45 -6.15 6.29
C MET A 19 9.93 -6.51 6.51
N ALA A 20 10.58 -7.19 5.57
CA ALA A 20 12.01 -7.54 5.65
C ALA A 20 12.93 -6.30 5.69
N GLU A 21 12.56 -5.25 4.96
CA GLU A 21 13.28 -3.96 4.96
C GLU A 21 13.05 -3.17 6.27
N SER A 22 11.83 -3.22 6.81
CA SER A 22 11.43 -2.39 7.97
C SER A 22 11.70 -3.06 9.33
N ILE A 23 11.92 -4.37 9.39
CA ILE A 23 11.98 -5.13 10.66
C ILE A 23 13.11 -4.68 11.59
N ALA A 24 14.19 -4.11 11.05
CA ALA A 24 15.30 -3.57 11.82
C ALA A 24 14.84 -2.42 12.73
N ASP A 25 14.09 -1.48 12.16
CA ASP A 25 13.61 -0.28 12.85
C ASP A 25 12.58 -0.63 13.92
N TYR A 26 11.66 -1.54 13.60
CA TYR A 26 10.66 -2.02 14.55
C TYR A 26 11.27 -2.81 15.70
N ARG A 27 12.31 -3.61 15.43
CA ARG A 27 13.06 -4.30 16.48
C ARG A 27 13.69 -3.31 17.46
N GLN A 28 14.25 -2.21 16.96
CA GLN A 28 14.82 -1.18 17.82
C GLN A 28 13.73 -0.52 18.67
N GLN A 29 12.59 -0.14 18.09
CA GLN A 29 11.49 0.46 18.83
C GLN A 29 10.93 -0.43 19.94
N VAL A 30 10.85 -1.75 19.71
CA VAL A 30 10.45 -2.72 20.74
C VAL A 30 11.49 -2.82 21.85
N ASN A 31 12.77 -2.86 21.51
CA ASN A 31 13.86 -2.88 22.52
C ASN A 31 13.87 -1.60 23.36
N ASP A 32 13.59 -0.46 22.73
CA ASP A 32 13.51 0.86 23.36
C ASP A 32 12.17 1.07 24.11
N SER A 33 11.33 0.03 24.19
CA SER A 33 10.01 0.03 24.84
C SER A 33 9.06 1.13 24.34
N GLN A 34 9.23 1.59 23.09
CA GLN A 34 8.38 2.60 22.47
C GLN A 34 7.04 2.02 22.03
N ILE A 35 7.06 0.77 21.57
CA ILE A 35 5.89 0.00 21.14
C ILE A 35 6.01 -1.43 21.66
N SER A 36 4.89 -2.08 21.88
CA SER A 36 4.86 -3.50 22.20
C SER A 36 5.23 -4.35 20.97
N PHE A 37 5.66 -5.59 21.21
CA PHE A 37 5.94 -6.54 20.13
C PHE A 37 4.72 -6.79 19.23
N SER A 38 3.52 -6.85 19.82
CA SER A 38 2.27 -7.06 19.08
C SER A 38 1.92 -5.87 18.19
N GLU A 39 2.10 -4.64 18.68
CA GLU A 39 1.92 -3.42 17.87
C GLU A 39 2.92 -3.36 16.71
N ALA A 40 4.19 -3.67 16.98
CA ALA A 40 5.21 -3.72 15.94
C ALA A 40 4.86 -4.72 14.83
N LEU A 41 4.39 -5.92 15.19
CA LEU A 41 3.95 -6.91 14.22
C LEU A 41 2.73 -6.44 13.42
N LEU A 42 1.74 -5.85 14.09
CA LEU A 42 0.55 -5.33 13.43
C LEU A 42 0.92 -4.28 12.38
N GLU A 43 1.70 -3.27 12.77
CA GLU A 43 2.13 -2.22 11.85
C GLU A 43 2.97 -2.73 10.68
N LEU A 44 3.90 -3.67 10.95
CA LEU A 44 4.68 -4.33 9.90
C LEU A 44 3.76 -5.05 8.91
N THR A 45 2.75 -5.77 9.40
CA THR A 45 1.80 -6.47 8.52
C THR A 45 0.90 -5.52 7.75
N ASP A 46 0.43 -4.43 8.36
CA ASP A 46 -0.38 -3.41 7.69
C ASP A 46 0.41 -2.72 6.56
N LYS A 47 1.68 -2.38 6.84
CA LYS A 47 2.61 -1.83 5.83
C LYS A 47 2.81 -2.81 4.68
N GLU A 48 3.04 -4.08 4.96
CA GLU A 48 3.23 -5.10 3.93
C GLU A 48 1.95 -5.29 3.09
N ILE A 49 0.78 -5.34 3.71
CA ILE A 49 -0.51 -5.43 2.99
C ILE A 49 -0.69 -4.22 2.06
N ALA A 50 -0.43 -3.01 2.56
CA ALA A 50 -0.52 -1.79 1.75
C ALA A 50 0.47 -1.82 0.58
N TYR A 51 1.71 -2.24 0.82
CA TYR A 51 2.74 -2.39 -0.20
C TYR A 51 2.34 -3.40 -1.28
N GLN A 52 1.90 -4.59 -0.89
CA GLN A 52 1.47 -5.62 -1.84
C GLN A 52 0.26 -5.19 -2.68
N ARG A 53 -0.70 -4.47 -2.08
CA ARG A 53 -1.83 -3.88 -2.81
C ARG A 53 -1.33 -2.89 -3.87
N GLN A 54 -0.41 -2.01 -3.52
CA GLN A 54 0.18 -1.03 -4.43
C GLN A 54 0.97 -1.71 -5.57
N GLU A 55 1.82 -2.68 -5.24
CA GLU A 55 2.62 -3.40 -6.24
C GLU A 55 1.75 -4.27 -7.16
N SER A 56 0.70 -4.88 -6.62
CA SER A 56 -0.30 -5.60 -7.41
C SER A 56 -1.00 -4.66 -8.40
N LEU A 57 -1.41 -3.47 -7.95
CA LEU A 57 -2.02 -2.44 -8.81
C LEU A 57 -1.05 -1.97 -9.91
N LYS A 58 0.21 -1.63 -9.55
CA LYS A 58 1.25 -1.23 -10.51
C LYS A 58 1.47 -2.32 -11.57
N ARG A 59 1.56 -3.59 -11.16
CA ARG A 59 1.69 -4.72 -12.08
C ARG A 59 0.49 -4.86 -13.02
N ARG A 60 -0.74 -4.70 -12.53
CA ARG A 60 -1.95 -4.72 -13.37
C ARG A 60 -1.93 -3.60 -14.40
N ILE A 61 -1.62 -2.36 -13.98
CA ILE A 61 -1.52 -1.20 -14.89
C ILE A 61 -0.45 -1.43 -15.97
N LYS A 62 0.75 -1.91 -15.57
CA LYS A 62 1.83 -2.22 -16.51
C LYS A 62 1.42 -3.29 -17.54
N ARG A 63 0.70 -4.33 -17.09
CA ARG A 63 0.21 -5.40 -17.97
C ARG A 63 -0.88 -4.96 -18.93
N ALA A 64 -1.69 -3.98 -18.55
CA ALA A 64 -2.76 -3.44 -19.42
C ALA A 64 -2.23 -2.63 -20.61
N ARG A 65 -0.94 -2.25 -20.63
CA ARG A 65 -0.29 -1.52 -21.73
C ARG A 65 -1.04 -0.26 -22.14
N PHE A 66 -1.58 0.48 -21.17
CA PHE A 66 -2.22 1.76 -21.45
C PHE A 66 -1.22 2.70 -22.16
N PRO A 67 -1.62 3.38 -23.25
CA PRO A 67 -0.74 4.31 -23.94
C PRO A 67 -0.38 5.52 -23.06
N ILE A 68 -1.30 5.90 -22.17
CA ILE A 68 -1.12 6.95 -21.17
C ILE A 68 -1.85 6.51 -19.90
N VAL A 69 -1.22 6.70 -18.74
CA VAL A 69 -1.89 6.53 -17.44
C VAL A 69 -2.53 7.86 -17.06
N LYS A 70 -3.85 7.97 -17.19
CA LYS A 70 -4.64 9.11 -16.68
C LYS A 70 -5.46 8.69 -15.47
N ARG A 71 -5.39 9.47 -14.41
CA ARG A 71 -6.21 9.32 -13.20
C ARG A 71 -7.40 10.26 -13.24
N LEU A 72 -8.42 9.99 -12.44
CA LEU A 72 -9.55 10.91 -12.24
C LEU A 72 -9.10 12.28 -11.74
N SER A 73 -8.03 12.33 -10.93
CA SER A 73 -7.39 13.58 -10.47
C SER A 73 -6.82 14.42 -11.60
N ASP A 74 -6.47 13.80 -12.73
CA ASP A 74 -5.86 14.47 -13.88
C ASP A 74 -6.92 14.97 -14.88
N PHE A 75 -8.20 14.74 -14.60
CA PHE A 75 -9.29 15.19 -15.46
C PHE A 75 -9.52 16.69 -15.29
N ASN A 76 -9.46 17.43 -16.40
CA ASN A 76 -9.77 18.86 -16.41
C ASN A 76 -11.29 19.09 -16.49
N TYR A 77 -11.93 19.27 -15.34
CA TYR A 77 -13.37 19.57 -15.28
C TYR A 77 -13.73 20.94 -15.87
N GLN A 78 -12.78 21.89 -15.98
CA GLN A 78 -13.04 23.16 -16.67
C GLN A 78 -13.17 22.97 -18.19
N PHE A 79 -12.53 21.95 -18.75
CA PHE A 79 -12.67 21.60 -20.17
C PHE A 79 -14.04 21.00 -20.48
N GLN A 80 -14.63 20.25 -19.55
CA GLN A 80 -15.97 19.70 -19.69
C GLN A 80 -16.82 20.01 -18.43
N PRO A 81 -17.44 21.20 -18.36
CA PRO A 81 -18.17 21.65 -17.18
C PRO A 81 -19.49 20.92 -16.94
N LEU A 82 -20.01 20.17 -17.94
CA LEU A 82 -21.24 19.40 -17.79
C LEU A 82 -21.07 18.11 -16.97
N VAL A 83 -19.83 17.68 -16.72
CA VAL A 83 -19.57 16.50 -15.89
C VAL A 83 -19.62 16.90 -14.41
N ASN A 84 -20.57 16.31 -13.67
CA ASN A 84 -20.71 16.54 -12.24
C ASN A 84 -19.57 15.86 -11.47
N ARG A 85 -18.60 16.65 -11.01
CA ARG A 85 -17.45 16.16 -10.24
C ARG A 85 -17.85 15.44 -8.96
N GLN A 86 -18.82 15.96 -8.21
CA GLN A 86 -19.25 15.35 -6.95
C GLN A 86 -19.77 13.93 -7.18
N GLN A 87 -20.59 13.74 -8.20
CA GLN A 87 -21.12 12.42 -8.56
C GLN A 87 -19.99 11.45 -8.98
N ILE A 88 -18.98 11.93 -9.71
CA ILE A 88 -17.81 11.12 -10.07
C ILE A 88 -17.02 10.71 -8.83
N ASP A 89 -16.83 11.62 -7.87
CA ASP A 89 -16.11 11.35 -6.61
C ASP A 89 -16.89 10.34 -5.72
N GLU A 90 -18.22 10.43 -5.68
CA GLU A 90 -19.10 9.45 -5.01
C GLU A 90 -18.96 8.06 -5.63
N PHE A 91 -18.95 7.95 -6.97
CA PHE A 91 -18.73 6.68 -7.66
C PHE A 91 -17.32 6.13 -7.43
N ALA A 92 -16.29 6.99 -7.42
CA ALA A 92 -14.91 6.59 -7.23
C ALA A 92 -14.65 6.02 -5.83
N THR A 93 -15.38 6.51 -4.82
CA THR A 93 -15.27 6.07 -3.42
C THR A 93 -16.29 5.00 -3.03
N MET A 94 -17.29 4.74 -3.88
CA MET A 94 -18.46 3.91 -3.60
C MET A 94 -19.30 4.40 -2.41
N SER A 95 -19.14 5.66 -1.98
CA SER A 95 -19.81 6.23 -0.81
C SER A 95 -21.35 6.28 -0.94
N PHE A 96 -21.88 6.18 -2.15
CA PHE A 96 -23.32 6.06 -2.39
C PHE A 96 -23.93 4.76 -1.81
N LEU A 97 -23.11 3.74 -1.49
CA LEU A 97 -23.57 2.51 -0.85
C LEU A 97 -23.80 2.65 0.66
N ASP A 98 -23.23 3.69 1.28
CA ASP A 98 -23.32 3.93 2.72
C ASP A 98 -24.53 4.81 3.11
N ASN A 99 -25.39 5.17 2.14
CA ASN A 99 -26.57 6.02 2.29
C ASN A 99 -27.89 5.23 2.31
#